data_AF-A0A3M3A311-F1
#
_entry.id   AF-A0A3M3A311-F1
#
_cell.length_a   1.000
_cell.length_b   1.000
_cell.length_c   1.000
_cell.angle_alpha   90.00
_cell.angle_beta   90.00
_cell.angle_gamma   90.00
#
_symmetry.space_group_name_H-M   'P 1'
#
loop_
_entity.id
_entity.type
_entity.pdbx_description
1 polymer ?
#
loop_
_entity_poly.entity_id
_entity_poly.type
_entity_poly.pdbx_seq_one_letter_code
_entity_poly.pdbx_strand_id
1 'polypeptide(L)' 'MDIVLWDDNPAQFVINAMSPAEVAAIIVDEDAHAMDIAVGADNLAQAIGRGGQNVRLASQLTGWT' A
#
# COMPACT_ATOMS: atom_id res chain seq x y z
N MET A 1 -2.22 -9.18 14.86
CA MET A 1 -1.18 -8.14 14.95
C MET A 1 -0.30 -8.36 13.75
N ASP A 2 -0.41 -7.49 12.76
CA ASP A 2 0.40 -7.55 11.54
C ASP A 2 1.62 -6.65 11.74
N ILE A 3 2.80 -7.20 11.47
CA ILE A 3 4.07 -6.49 11.62
C ILE A 3 4.54 -6.13 10.22
N VAL A 4 4.72 -4.84 10.00
CA VAL A 4 5.13 -4.30 8.71
C VAL A 4 6.59 -3.83 8.83
N LEU A 5 7.39 -4.15 7.82
CA LEU A 5 8.74 -3.60 7.72
C LEU A 5 8.64 -2.11 7.37
N TRP A 6 9.18 -1.26 8.24
CA TRP A 6 9.26 0.17 8.00
C TRP A 6 10.40 0.49 7.03
N ASP A 7 10.18 1.49 6.17
CA ASP A 7 11.17 2.00 5.21
C ASP A 7 10.99 3.52 5.06
N ASP A 8 12.10 4.24 4.87
CA ASP A 8 12.10 5.69 4.62
C ASP A 8 11.54 6.03 3.23
N ASN A 9 11.65 5.11 2.27
CA ASN A 9 11.05 5.28 0.96
C ASN A 9 9.54 4.95 1.04
N PRO A 10 8.65 5.93 0.78
CA PRO A 10 7.22 5.74 0.93
C PRO A 10 6.67 4.65 0.00
N ALA A 11 7.21 4.50 -1.21
CA ALA A 11 6.81 3.42 -2.12
C ALA A 11 7.19 2.04 -1.54
N GLN A 12 8.41 1.90 -1.01
CA GLN A 12 8.85 0.65 -0.40
C GLN A 12 8.04 0.31 0.86
N PHE A 13 7.69 1.33 1.65
CA PHE A 13 6.89 1.15 2.84
C PHE A 13 5.45 0.72 2.51
N VAL A 14 4.84 1.28 1.47
CA VAL A 14 3.55 0.84 0.94
C VAL A 14 3.60 -0.61 0.49
N ILE A 15 4.65 -1.03 -0.24
CA ILE A 15 4.84 -2.44 -0.65
C ILE A 15 4.85 -3.35 0.57
N ASN A 16 5.60 -2.96 1.61
CA ASN A 16 5.69 -3.73 2.84
C ASN A 16 4.32 -3.82 3.55
N ALA A 17 3.55 -2.72 3.57
CA ALA A 17 2.20 -2.65 4.17
C ALA A 17 1.14 -3.45 3.41
N MET A 18 1.36 -3.70 2.12
CA MET A 18 0.48 -4.55 1.31
C MET A 18 0.75 -6.04 1.49
N SER A 19 1.86 -6.43 2.14
CA SER A 19 2.18 -7.83 2.41
C SER A 19 1.02 -8.55 3.10
N PRO A 20 0.60 -9.74 2.63
CA PRO A 20 1.27 -10.60 1.63
C PRO A 20 0.86 -10.38 0.15
N ALA A 21 0.07 -9.35 -0.16
CA ALA A 21 -0.33 -9.08 -1.54
C ALA A 21 0.84 -8.55 -2.38
N GLU A 22 1.06 -9.14 -3.56
CA GLU A 22 2.06 -8.67 -4.51
C GLU A 22 1.56 -7.43 -5.26
N VAL A 23 2.35 -6.38 -5.18
CA VAL A 23 2.15 -5.12 -5.91
C VAL A 23 2.78 -5.23 -7.29
N ALA A 24 2.01 -4.96 -8.34
CA ALA A 24 2.46 -5.00 -9.72
C ALA A 24 3.15 -3.70 -10.15
N ALA A 25 2.62 -2.55 -9.72
CA ALA A 25 3.21 -1.25 -9.96
C ALA A 25 2.73 -0.22 -8.93
N ILE A 26 3.54 0.80 -8.70
CA ILE A 26 3.16 1.99 -7.93
C ILE A 26 3.41 3.19 -8.80
N ILE A 27 2.41 4.05 -8.92
CA ILE A 27 2.50 5.35 -9.58
C ILE A 27 2.34 6.40 -8.48
N VAL A 28 3.35 7.24 -8.33
CA VAL A 28 3.38 8.32 -7.34
C VAL A 28 3.05 9.62 -8.05
N ASP A 29 2.00 10.29 -7.61
CA ASP A 29 1.67 11.64 -8.03
C ASP A 29 2.04 12.61 -6.90
N GLU A 30 3.22 13.23 -7.03
CA GLU A 30 3.73 14.18 -6.05
C GLU A 30 2.91 15.49 -6.00
N ASP A 31 2.31 15.88 -7.13
CA ASP A 31 1.51 17.11 -7.22
C ASP A 31 0.17 16.94 -6.48
N ALA A 32 -0.45 15.76 -6.62
CA ALA A 32 -1.68 15.40 -5.93
C ALA A 32 -1.44 14.79 -4.53
N HIS A 33 -0.18 14.51 -4.16
CA HIS A 33 0.21 13.77 -2.97
C HIS A 33 -0.57 12.43 -2.83
N ALA A 34 -0.70 11.75 -3.96
CA ALA A 34 -1.48 10.52 -4.10
C ALA A 34 -0.63 9.37 -4.66
N MET A 35 -1.00 8.13 -4.30
CA MET A 35 -0.30 6.94 -4.76
C MET A 35 -1.27 5.91 -5.32
N ASP A 36 -1.15 5.64 -6.62
CA ASP A 36 -1.92 4.60 -7.28
C ASP A 36 -1.15 3.28 -7.24
N ILE A 37 -1.77 2.27 -6.63
CA ILE A 37 -1.17 0.96 -6.42
C ILE A 37 -1.91 -0.04 -7.31
N ALA A 38 -1.20 -0.55 -8.32
CA ALA A 38 -1.71 -1.62 -9.17
C ALA A 38 -1.39 -2.97 -8.53
N VAL A 39 -2.42 -3.78 -8.33
CA VAL A 39 -2.30 -5.16 -7.83
C VAL A 39 -2.98 -6.12 -8.82
N GLY A 40 -2.50 -7.36 -8.87
CA GLY A 40 -3.18 -8.40 -9.62
C GLY A 40 -4.61 -8.61 -9.09
N ALA A 41 -5.55 -8.94 -9.97
CA ALA A 41 -6.95 -9.16 -9.59
C ALA A 41 -7.10 -10.24 -8.49
N ASP A 42 -6.26 -11.27 -8.53
CA ASP A 42 -6.22 -12.35 -7.55
C ASP A 42 -5.76 -11.86 -6.15
N ASN A 43 -4.98 -10.78 -6.11
CA ASN A 43 -4.45 -10.17 -4.90
C ASN A 43 -5.27 -8.98 -4.41
N LEU A 44 -6.28 -8.51 -5.16
CA LEU A 44 -7.05 -7.30 -4.83
C LEU A 44 -7.71 -7.40 -3.45
N ALA A 45 -8.36 -8.52 -3.15
CA ALA A 45 -9.01 -8.72 -1.85
C ALA A 45 -8.02 -8.72 -0.69
N GLN A 46 -6.82 -9.27 -0.91
CA GLN A 46 -5.75 -9.32 0.08
C GLN A 46 -5.08 -7.95 0.28
N ALA A 47 -4.86 -7.21 -0.80
CA ALA A 47 -4.33 -5.84 -0.78
C ALA A 47 -5.27 -4.87 -0.07
N ILE A 48 -6.58 -4.98 -0.28
CA ILE A 48 -7.56 -4.17 0.46
C ILE A 48 -7.55 -4.56 1.95
N GLY A 49 -7.43 -5.87 2.25
CA GLY A 49 -7.55 -6.39 3.60
C GLY A 49 -8.99 -6.30 4.12
N ARG A 50 -9.24 -6.87 5.31
CA ARG A 50 -10.60 -6.92 5.87
C ARG A 50 -11.15 -5.52 6.14
N GLY A 51 -12.14 -5.08 5.36
CA GLY A 51 -12.74 -3.75 5.49
C GLY A 51 -11.80 -2.61 5.08
N GLY A 52 -10.83 -2.85 4.19
CA GLY A 52 -9.89 -1.82 3.74
C GLY A 52 -8.77 -1.53 4.73
N GLN A 53 -8.50 -2.41 5.68
CA GLN A 53 -7.52 -2.17 6.75
C GLN A 53 -6.11 -1.91 6.21
N ASN A 54 -5.66 -2.67 5.22
CA ASN A 54 -4.29 -2.56 4.70
C ASN A 54 -4.08 -1.24 3.94
N VAL A 55 -5.02 -0.90 3.05
CA VAL A 55 -4.99 0.38 2.31
C VAL A 55 -5.05 1.57 3.26
N ARG A 56 -5.90 1.50 4.29
CA ARG A 56 -6.04 2.58 5.28
C ARG A 56 -4.80 2.73 6.15
N LEU A 57 -4.17 1.61 6.51
CA LEU A 57 -2.91 1.59 7.26
C LEU A 57 -1.78 2.20 6.40
N ALA A 58 -1.65 1.77 5.14
CA ALA A 58 -0.66 2.32 4.22
C ALA A 58 -0.82 3.84 4.03
N SER A 59 -2.06 4.32 3.86
CA SER A 59 -2.36 5.76 3.75
C SER A 59 -2.01 6.52 5.04
N GLN A 60 -2.38 6.01 6.22
CA GLN A 60 -2.06 6.65 7.50
C GLN A 60 -0.56 6.70 7.79
N LEU A 61 0.16 5.64 7.41
CA LEU A 61 1.58 5.50 7.69
C LEU A 61 2.46 6.33 6.75
N THR A 62 2.04 6.48 5.50
CA THR A 62 2.80 7.21 4.48
C THR A 62 2.34 8.67 4.37
N GLY A 63 1.09 8.97 4.73
CA GLY A 63 0.47 10.28 4.54
C GLY A 63 -0.08 10.51 3.13
N TRP A 64 -0.03 9.48 2.27
CA TRP A 64 -0.50 9.55 0.88
C TRP A 64 -1.96 9.09 0.78
N THR A 65 -2.70 9.69 -0.14
CA THR A 65 -4.08 9.31 -0.47
C THR A 65 -4.15 8.27 -1.57
#